data_AF-A0A832G8Z3-F1
#
_entry.id   AF-A0A832G8Z3-F1
#
_cell.length_a   1.000
_cell.length_b   1.000
_cell.length_c   1.000
_cell.angle_alpha   90.00
_cell.angle_beta   90.00
_cell.angle_gamma   90.00
#
_symmetry.space_group_name_H-M   'P 1'
#
loop_
_entity.id
_entity.type
_entity.pdbx_description
1 polymer ?
#
loop_
_entity_poly.entity_id
_entity_poly.type
_entity_poly.pdbx_seq_one_letter_code
_entity_poly.pdbx_strand_id
1 'polypeptide(L)' 'MSGFEIRSRLLVKDVMSSPVITVNEDATADEAARLMRDNNIGCVIVST' A
#
# COMPACT_ATOMS: atom_id res chain seq x y z
N MET A 1 -14.08 25.18 26.18
CA MET A 1 -13.02 24.42 25.49
C MET A 1 -13.57 24.01 24.13
N SER A 2 -13.07 24.65 23.08
CA SER A 2 -13.44 24.44 21.69
C SER A 2 -13.18 22.99 21.29
N GLY A 3 -14.24 22.19 21.25
CA GLY A 3 -14.19 20.83 20.77
C GLY A 3 -13.92 20.82 19.26
N PHE A 4 -12.77 20.26 18.88
CA PHE A 4 -12.49 19.74 17.56
C PHE A 4 -12.44 20.75 16.39
N GLU A 5 -11.33 21.47 16.32
CA GLU A 5 -10.85 22.03 15.05
C GLU A 5 -10.21 20.92 14.20
N ILE A 6 -10.98 19.87 13.82
CA ILE A 6 -10.53 18.92 12.80
C ILE A 6 -11.13 19.33 11.46
N ARG A 7 -10.47 20.29 10.83
CA ARG A 7 -10.40 20.36 9.36
C ARG A 7 -8.96 20.58 8.89
N SER A 8 -7.98 19.99 9.59
CA SER A 8 -6.69 19.74 8.94
C SER A 8 -6.97 18.84 7.74
N ARG A 9 -6.62 19.31 6.55
CA ARG A 9 -6.86 18.56 5.30
C ARG A 9 -6.03 17.29 5.36
N LEU A 10 -6.63 16.17 5.76
CA LEU A 10 -6.01 14.85 5.68
C LEU A 10 -5.75 14.53 4.20
N LEU A 11 -4.48 14.44 3.82
CA LEU A 11 -4.09 14.10 2.46
C LEU A 11 -3.88 12.59 2.36
N VAL A 12 -4.06 12.03 1.17
CA VAL A 12 -3.82 10.59 0.92
C VAL A 12 -2.42 10.17 1.35
N LYS A 13 -1.42 11.04 1.12
CA LYS A 13 -0.03 10.81 1.50
C LYS A 13 0.20 10.68 3.00
N ASP A 14 -0.71 11.19 3.83
CA ASP A 14 -0.61 11.13 5.29
C ASP A 14 -1.07 9.76 5.83
N VAL A 15 -1.79 8.98 5.01
CA VAL A 15 -2.34 7.67 5.36
C VAL A 15 -1.65 6.53 4.62
N MET A 16 -1.18 6.77 3.39
CA MET A 16 -0.61 5.73 2.54
C MET A 16 0.73 5.19 3.09
N SER A 17 1.04 3.94 2.77
CA SER A 17 2.35 3.33 3.02
C SER A 17 3.29 3.54 1.83
N SER A 18 4.60 3.67 2.08
CA SER A 18 5.63 3.81 1.04
C SER A 18 6.94 3.14 1.50
N PRO A 19 7.72 2.48 0.61
CA PRO A 19 7.43 2.26 -0.81
C PRO A 19 6.28 1.26 -1.03
N VAL A 20 5.59 1.39 -2.16
CA VAL A 20 4.58 0.41 -2.58
C VAL A 20 5.30 -0.86 -3.03
N ILE A 21 4.83 -2.02 -2.56
CA ILE A 21 5.33 -3.32 -3.01
C ILE A 21 4.71 -3.64 -4.37
N THR A 22 5.56 -3.86 -5.37
CA THR A 22 5.17 -4.15 -6.75
C THR A 22 5.70 -5.51 -7.21
N VAL A 23 5.10 -6.02 -8.28
CA VAL A 23 5.56 -7.23 -8.98
C VAL A 23 5.60 -6.94 -10.48
N ASN A 24 6.50 -7.58 -11.22
CA ASN A 24 6.57 -7.43 -12.68
C ASN A 24 5.35 -8.09 -13.35
N GLU A 25 4.95 -7.61 -14.52
CA GLU A 25 3.88 -8.20 -15.33
C GLU A 25 4.16 -9.64 -15.79
N ASP A 26 5.43 -10.03 -15.87
CA ASP A 26 5.85 -11.37 -16.26
C ASP A 26 5.95 -12.35 -15.07
N ALA A 27 5.77 -11.87 -13.83
CA ALA A 27 5.88 -12.70 -12.65
C ALA A 27 4.73 -13.70 -12.54
N THR A 28 5.07 -14.87 -12.02
CA THR A 28 4.10 -15.92 -11.76
C THR A 28 3.23 -15.59 -10.55
N ALA A 29 2.05 -16.20 -10.48
CA ALA A 29 1.17 -16.08 -9.33
C ALA A 29 1.82 -16.59 -8.02
N ASP A 30 2.73 -17.58 -8.09
CA ASP A 30 3.46 -18.08 -6.91
C ASP A 30 4.44 -17.03 -6.38
N GLU A 31 5.17 -16.34 -7.25
CA GLU A 31 6.07 -15.26 -6.86
C GLU A 31 5.31 -14.09 -6.20
N ALA A 32 4.17 -13.68 -6.78
CA ALA A 32 3.31 -12.68 -6.18
C ALA A 32 2.77 -13.13 -4.81
N ALA A 33 2.33 -14.38 -4.67
CA ALA A 33 1.82 -14.93 -3.41
C ALA A 33 2.89 -15.04 -2.32
N ARG A 34 4.13 -15.41 -2.67
CA ARG A 34 5.27 -15.39 -1.75
C ARG A 34 5.56 -13.98 -1.27
N LEU A 35 5.64 -13.02 -2.19
CA LEU A 35 5.88 -11.62 -1.85
C LEU A 35 4.80 -11.06 -0.90
N MET A 36 3.53 -11.37 -1.17
CA MET A 36 2.40 -11.03 -0.30
C MET A 36 2.53 -11.62 1.10
N ARG A 37 2.87 -12.92 1.21
CA ARG A 37 3.06 -13.62 2.49
C ARG A 37 4.22 -13.03 3.29
N ASP A 38 5.37 -12.83 2.63
CA ASP A 38 6.60 -12.40 3.28
C ASP A 38 6.49 -10.95 3.80
N ASN A 39 5.70 -10.11 3.11
CA ASN A 39 5.41 -8.73 3.53
C ASN A 39 4.12 -8.60 4.36
N ASN A 40 3.39 -9.70 4.59
CA ASN A 40 2.09 -9.72 5.27
C ASN A 40 1.07 -8.72 4.69
N ILE A 41 0.91 -8.71 3.36
CA ILE A 41 -0.01 -7.84 2.61
C ILE A 41 -0.99 -8.67 1.77
N GLY A 42 -2.19 -8.12 1.58
CA GLY A 42 -3.24 -8.77 0.78
C GLY A 42 -3.30 -8.36 -0.70
N CYS A 43 -2.49 -7.38 -1.11
CA CYS A 43 -2.42 -6.91 -2.49
C CYS A 43 -1.01 -6.47 -2.86
N VAL A 44 -0.69 -6.54 -4.15
CA VAL A 44 0.52 -5.97 -4.76
C VAL A 44 0.10 -5.29 -6.06
N ILE A 45 0.86 -4.28 -6.47
CA ILE A 45 0.63 -3.60 -7.75
C ILE A 45 1.48 -4.27 -8.83
N VAL A 46 0.87 -4.57 -9.97
CA VAL A 46 1.62 -5.04 -11.16
C VAL A 46 2.20 -3.83 -11.87
N SER A 47 3.51 -3.82 -12.11
CA SER A 47 4.24 -2.77 -12.82
C SER A 47 5.01 -3.34 -14.00
N THR A 48 4.99 -2.63 -15.14
CA THR A 48 5.76 -2.94 -16.36
C THR A 48 7.21 -2.45 -16.26
#